data_AF-A0A7K3GCQ2-F1
#
_entry.id   AF-A0A7K3GCQ2-F1
#
_cell.length_a   1.000
_cell.length_b   1.000
_cell.length_c   1.000
_cell.angle_alpha   90.00
_cell.angle_beta   90.00
_cell.angle_gamma   90.00
#
_symmetry.space_group_name_H-M   'P 1'
#
loop_
_entity.id
_entity.type
_entity.pdbx_description
1 polymer ?
#
loop_
_entity_poly.entity_id
_entity_poly.type
_entity_poly.pdbx_seq_one_letter_code
_entity_poly.pdbx_strand_id
1 'polypeptide(L)' 'MLALIRRTLLPEAGFGAVDRAMRSLGLAGVVRGKRPRTTIPNPADTKAADLLNRDFTAPAPDEKW' A
#
# COMPACT_ATOMS: atom_id res chain seq x y z
N MET A 1 2.16 4.31 -15.43
CA MET A 1 2.55 3.78 -16.75
C MET A 1 2.08 4.66 -17.90
N LEU A 2 0.80 5.07 -17.94
CA LEU A 2 0.27 5.97 -18.98
C LEU A 2 1.06 7.28 -19.17
N ALA A 3 1.41 7.96 -18.08
CA ALA A 3 2.21 9.19 -18.15
C ALA A 3 3.58 9.00 -18.82
N LEU A 4 4.23 7.86 -18.56
CA LEU A 4 5.50 7.52 -19.20
C LEU A 4 5.30 7.30 -20.70
N ILE A 5 4.30 6.49 -21.08
CA ILE A 5 3.97 6.20 -22.49
C ILE A 5 3.64 7.48 -23.26
N ARG A 6 2.87 8.40 -22.67
CA ARG A 6 2.57 9.72 -23.27
C ARG A 6 3.83 10.54 -23.51
N ARG A 7 4.77 10.51 -22.58
CA ARG A 7 6.02 11.28 -22.68
C ARG A 7 7.01 10.68 -23.68
N THR A 8 6.97 9.37 -23.94
CA THR A 8 8.05 8.68 -24.68
C THR A 8 7.66 8.13 -26.04
N LEU A 9 6.43 7.67 -26.23
CA LEU A 9 6.05 6.86 -27.40
C LEU A 9 4.72 7.29 -28.03
N LEU A 10 3.68 7.52 -27.23
CA LEU A 10 2.31 7.74 -27.71
C LEU A 10 1.65 8.89 -26.94
N PRO A 11 1.86 10.16 -27.34
CA PRO A 11 1.32 11.35 -26.67
C PRO A 11 -0.21 11.32 -26.52
N GLU A 12 -0.90 10.79 -27.53
CA GLU A 12 -2.36 10.73 -27.62
C GLU A 12 -2.99 9.57 -26.83
N ALA A 13 -2.19 8.75 -26.13
CA ALA A 13 -2.71 7.61 -25.39
C ALA A 13 -3.77 8.05 -24.37
N GLY A 14 -5.01 7.60 -24.54
CA GLY A 14 -6.12 7.91 -23.64
C GLY A 14 -6.05 7.20 -22.28
N PHE A 15 -6.91 7.62 -21.35
CA PHE A 15 -7.07 6.90 -20.08
C PHE A 15 -7.46 5.43 -20.33
N GLY A 16 -6.85 4.50 -19.60
CA GLY A 16 -7.06 3.06 -19.74
C GLY A 16 -6.50 2.42 -21.02
N ALA A 17 -5.81 3.17 -21.90
CA ALA A 17 -5.23 2.60 -23.12
C ALA A 17 -4.17 1.52 -22.80
N VAL A 18 -3.33 1.78 -21.80
CA VAL A 18 -2.32 0.81 -21.33
C VAL A 18 -2.99 -0.45 -20.77
N ASP A 19 -4.03 -0.29 -19.95
CA ASP A 19 -4.71 -1.43 -19.32
C ASP A 19 -5.41 -2.32 -20.36
N ARG A 20 -6.05 -1.71 -21.37
CA ARG A 20 -6.66 -2.46 -22.49
C ARG A 20 -5.62 -3.19 -23.32
N ALA A 21 -4.48 -2.55 -23.62
CA ALA A 21 -3.38 -3.17 -24.36
C ALA A 21 -2.74 -4.34 -23.58
N MET A 22 -2.52 -4.17 -22.28
CA MET A 22 -2.03 -5.25 -21.43
C MET A 22 -3.01 -6.43 -21.41
N ARG A 23 -4.31 -6.16 -21.27
CA ARG A 23 -5.35 -7.19 -21.31
C ARG A 23 -5.42 -7.92 -22.66
N SER A 24 -5.33 -7.22 -23.79
CA SER A 24 -5.35 -7.86 -25.11
C SER A 24 -4.15 -8.76 -25.36
N LEU A 25 -3.02 -8.45 -24.72
CA LEU A 25 -1.79 -9.24 -24.78
C LEU A 25 -1.70 -10.31 -23.66
N GLY A 26 -2.72 -10.43 -22.79
CA GLY A 26 -2.69 -11.35 -21.64
C GLY A 26 -1.64 -10.99 -20.59
N LEU A 27 -1.14 -9.75 -20.59
CA LEU A 27 -0.10 -9.30 -19.67
C LEU A 27 -0.71 -8.75 -18.38
N ALA A 28 -0.08 -9.08 -17.26
CA ALA A 28 -0.36 -8.49 -15.95
C ALA A 28 0.78 -7.56 -15.52
N GLY A 29 0.44 -6.52 -14.75
CA GLY A 29 1.44 -5.63 -14.16
C GLY A 29 2.31 -6.37 -13.14
N VAL A 30 3.55 -5.92 -12.99
CA VAL A 30 4.45 -6.47 -11.96
C VAL A 30 3.92 -6.12 -10.57
N VAL A 31 3.58 -7.14 -9.78
CA VAL A 31 3.35 -6.98 -8.35
C VAL A 31 4.70 -6.99 -7.65
N ARG A 32 5.14 -5.84 -7.14
CA ARG A 32 6.33 -5.81 -6.28
C ARG A 32 5.95 -6.50 -4.97
N GLY A 33 6.56 -7.64 -4.70
CA GLY A 33 6.31 -8.45 -3.51
C GLY A 33 6.49 -7.67 -2.20
N LYS A 34 6.01 -8.25 -1.10
CA LYS A 34 6.12 -7.65 0.23
C LYS A 34 7.59 -7.43 0.57
N ARG A 35 7.93 -6.27 1.15
CA ARG A 35 9.27 -6.02 1.68
C ARG A 35 9.65 -7.16 2.65
N PRO A 36 10.91 -7.65 2.64
CA PRO A 36 11.36 -8.65 3.61
C PRO A 36 11.07 -8.14 5.01
N ARG A 37 10.31 -8.93 5.79
CA ARG A 37 10.08 -8.64 7.19
C ARG A 37 11.19 -9.32 7.97
N THR A 38 12.17 -8.54 8.39
CA THR A 38 13.37 -9.03 9.09
C THR A 38 13.10 -9.35 10.57
N THR A 39 11.96 -8.93 11.11
CA THR A 39 11.62 -9.12 12.52
C THR A 39 10.26 -9.82 12.64
N ILE A 40 10.26 -11.04 13.20
CA ILE A 40 9.06 -11.81 13.50
C ILE A 40 8.97 -11.90 15.04
N PRO A 41 7.92 -11.34 15.67
CA PRO A 41 7.66 -11.50 17.10
C PRO A 41 7.46 -12.98 17.42
N ASN A 42 8.09 -13.43 18.50
CA ASN A 42 7.84 -14.76 19.04
C ASN A 42 6.41 -14.79 19.64
N PRO A 43 5.53 -15.71 19.20
CA PRO A 43 4.17 -15.82 19.75
C PRO A 43 4.14 -16.17 21.24
N ALA A 44 5.20 -16.78 21.77
CA ALA A 44 5.33 -17.15 23.18
C ALA A 44 5.78 -15.97 24.06
N ASP A 45 6.23 -14.86 23.48
CA ASP A 45 6.66 -13.70 24.26
C ASP A 45 5.46 -12.86 24.70
N THR A 46 5.46 -12.48 25.98
CA THR A 46 4.53 -11.48 26.50
C THR A 46 4.86 -10.13 25.89
N LYS A 47 3.86 -9.45 25.32
CA LYS A 47 4.02 -8.08 24.82
C LYS A 47 4.41 -7.16 25.97
N ALA A 48 5.35 -6.25 25.72
CA ALA A 48 5.69 -5.20 26.68
C ALA A 48 4.42 -4.41 27.05
N ALA A 49 4.26 -4.11 28.34
CA ALA A 49 3.18 -3.26 28.81
C ALA A 49 3.34 -1.84 28.26
N ASP A 50 2.21 -1.16 28.03
CA ASP A 50 2.25 0.26 27.71
C ASP A 50 2.68 1.05 28.93
N LEU A 51 3.92 1.56 28.91
CA LEU A 51 4.48 2.34 30.03
C LEU A 51 3.90 3.76 30.10
N LEU A 52 3.20 4.21 29.06
CA LEU A 52 2.59 5.53 29.02
C LEU A 52 1.20 5.56 29.66
N ASN A 53 0.63 4.41 30.02
CA ASN A 53 -0.72 4.28 30.59
C ASN A 53 -1.77 5.10 29.82
N ARG A 54 -1.79 4.98 28.48
CA ARG A 54 -2.69 5.78 27.66
C ARG A 54 -4.13 5.31 27.83
N ASP A 55 -5.03 6.26 28.12
CA ASP A 55 -6.46 6.00 28.19
C ASP A 55 -7.13 6.39 26.87
N PHE A 56 -7.33 5.39 26.01
CA PHE A 56 -8.00 5.56 24.71
C PHE A 56 -9.54 5.53 24.82
N THR A 57 -10.09 5.49 26.04
CA THR A 57 -11.53 5.53 26.26
C THR A 57 -11.97 6.98 26.37
N ALA A 58 -12.24 7.63 25.24
CA ALA A 58 -12.85 8.96 25.23
C ALA A 58 -14.40 8.81 25.21
N PRO A 59 -15.14 9.50 26.09
CA PRO A 59 -16.61 9.54 26.04
C PRO A 59 -17.14 10.12 24.72
N ALA A 60 -16.40 11.07 24.13
CA ALA A 60 -16.69 11.67 22.83
C ALA A 60 -15.40 11.92 22.02
N PRO A 61 -15.50 12.13 20.69
CA PRO A 61 -14.38 12.59 19.87
C PRO A 61 -13.73 13.86 20.45
N ASP A 62 -12.42 14.01 20.25
CA ASP A 62 -11.62 15.17 20.67
C ASP A 62 -11.48 15.43 22.18
N GLU A 63 -11.86 14.48 23.05
CA GLU A 63 -11.73 14.63 24.52
C GLU A 63 -10.42 14.08 25.13
N LYS A 64 -9.69 13.21 24.41
CA LYS A 64 -8.40 12.64 24.86
C LYS A 64 -7.40 12.53 23.69
N TRP A 65 -6.09 12.57 24.00
CA TRP A 65 -4.97 12.55 23.06
C TRP A 65 -4.11 11.30 23.17
#